data_AF-A0A0N4VS06-F1
#
_entry.id   AF-A0A0N4VS06-F1
#
_cell.length_a   1.000
_cell.length_b   1.000
_cell.length_c   1.000
_cell.angle_alpha   90.00
_cell.angle_beta   90.00
_cell.angle_gamma   90.00
#
_symmetry.space_group_name_H-M   'P 1'
#
loop_
_entity.id
_entity.type
_entity.pdbx_description
1 polymer ?
#
loop_
_entity_poly.entity_id
_entity_poly.type
_entity_poly.pdbx_seq_one_letter_code
_entity_poly.pdbx_strand_id
1 'polypeptide(L)'
;MKAFNAGDPKGAAAVYDPDGYFMPNGRHPVKGRAGIEEYFKEDMGDGVQTAQIITEEVNGSGDWAFERGSYHLDGTRGRESGAYLQVWKKVRTF
;
A
#
# COMPACT_ATOMS: atom_id res chain seq x y z
N MET A 1 -3.47 -2.72 6.39
CA MET A 1 -2.24 -2.32 7.11
C MET A 1 -1.84 -3.18 8.31
N LYS A 2 -2.62 -4.18 8.75
CA LYS A 2 -2.24 -5.04 9.89
C LYS A 2 -0.85 -5.68 9.75
N ALA A 3 -0.54 -6.28 8.60
CA ALA A 3 0.77 -6.90 8.36
C ALA A 3 1.90 -5.87 8.36
N PHE A 4 1.71 -4.73 7.68
CA PHE A 4 2.68 -3.63 7.70
C PHE A 4 2.99 -3.18 9.13
N ASN A 5 1.97 -2.93 9.95
CA ASN A 5 2.14 -2.49 11.35
C ASN A 5 2.69 -3.58 12.27
N ALA A 6 2.79 -4.82 11.80
CA ALA A 6 3.46 -5.93 12.48
C ALA A 6 4.91 -6.13 12.00
N GLY A 7 5.43 -5.25 11.13
CA GLY A 7 6.76 -5.39 10.54
C GLY A 7 6.87 -6.51 9.51
N ASP A 8 5.75 -6.91 8.89
CA ASP A 8 5.69 -7.98 7.89
C ASP A 8 5.54 -7.39 6.47
N PRO A 9 6.65 -7.11 5.75
CA PRO A 9 6.60 -6.51 4.41
C PRO A 9 5.98 -7.46 3.38
N LYS A 10 6.20 -8.78 3.54
CA LYS A 10 5.63 -9.80 2.66
C LYS A 10 4.11 -9.88 2.80
N GLY A 11 3.62 -9.93 4.04
CA GLY A 11 2.19 -9.91 4.31
C GLY A 11 1.53 -8.59 3.89
N ALA A 12 2.25 -7.46 4.00
CA ALA A 12 1.78 -6.18 3.50
C ALA A 12 1.67 -6.15 1.97
N ALA A 13 2.64 -6.71 1.25
CA ALA A 13 2.65 -6.78 -0.20
C ALA A 13 1.64 -7.81 -0.77
N ALA A 14 1.23 -8.81 0.02
CA ALA A 14 0.35 -9.89 -0.43
C ALA A 14 -1.01 -9.43 -0.98
N VAL A 15 -1.49 -8.23 -0.59
CA VAL A 15 -2.75 -7.66 -1.09
C VAL A 15 -2.65 -7.12 -2.52
N TYR A 16 -1.43 -6.88 -3.01
CA TYR A 16 -1.20 -6.38 -4.37
C TYR A 16 -1.24 -7.52 -5.38
N ASP A 17 -1.74 -7.23 -6.57
CA ASP A 17 -1.66 -8.14 -7.72
C ASP A 17 -0.19 -8.49 -8.03
N PRO A 18 0.13 -9.71 -8.53
CA PRO A 18 1.50 -10.05 -8.94
C PRO A 18 2.14 -9.02 -9.87
N ASP A 19 1.35 -8.42 -10.77
CA ASP A 19 1.75 -7.37 -11.72
C ASP A 19 1.33 -5.96 -11.25
N GLY A 20 1.07 -5.79 -9.94
CA GLY A 20 0.61 -4.55 -9.35
C GLY A 20 1.56 -3.37 -9.57
N TYR A 21 1.02 -2.16 -9.50
CA TYR A 21 1.76 -0.91 -9.68
C TYR A 21 1.56 -0.02 -8.46
N PHE A 22 2.64 0.35 -7.79
CA PHE A 22 2.60 1.16 -6.58
C PHE A 22 3.36 2.47 -6.78
N MET A 23 2.79 3.58 -6.34
CA MET A 23 3.35 4.93 -6.53
C MET A 23 3.58 5.58 -5.17
N PRO A 24 4.71 5.27 -4.50
CA PRO A 24 5.04 5.87 -3.22
C PRO A 24 5.31 7.37 -3.36
N ASN A 25 5.00 8.11 -2.30
CA ASN A 25 5.29 9.53 -2.22
C ASN A 25 6.80 9.80 -2.32
N GLY A 26 7.19 10.79 -3.13
CA GLY A 26 8.58 11.19 -3.29
C GLY A 26 9.53 10.15 -3.92
N ARG A 27 9.02 9.03 -4.45
CA ARG A 27 9.83 7.96 -5.06
C ARG A 27 9.34 7.59 -6.45
N HIS A 28 10.19 6.88 -7.19
CA HIS A 28 9.80 6.29 -8.46
C HIS A 28 8.77 5.17 -8.25
N PRO A 29 7.82 4.98 -9.19
CA PRO A 29 6.87 3.88 -9.09
C PRO A 29 7.54 2.50 -9.07
N VAL A 30 6.93 1.59 -8.33
CA VAL A 30 7.38 0.22 -8.10
C VAL A 30 6.44 -0.73 -8.84
N LYS A 31 7.04 -1.67 -9.61
CA LYS A 31 6.32 -2.66 -10.42
C LYS A 31 6.39 -4.05 -9.79
N GLY A 32 5.25 -4.74 -9.78
CA GLY A 32 5.10 -6.11 -9.36
C GLY A 32 5.16 -6.29 -7.85
N ARG A 33 4.49 -7.35 -7.35
CA ARG A 33 4.38 -7.62 -5.91
C ARG A 33 5.74 -7.73 -5.22
N ALA A 34 6.73 -8.37 -5.87
CA ALA A 34 8.07 -8.52 -5.32
C ALA A 34 8.78 -7.17 -5.13
N GLY A 35 8.62 -6.23 -6.08
CA GLY A 35 9.17 -4.88 -5.92
C GLY A 35 8.48 -4.14 -4.77
N ILE A 36 7.16 -4.28 -4.63
CA ILE A 36 6.37 -3.64 -3.57
C ILE A 36 6.77 -4.19 -2.19
N GLU A 37 7.06 -5.50 -2.10
CA GLU A 37 7.61 -6.11 -0.88
C GLU A 37 8.95 -5.48 -0.48
N GLU A 38 9.89 -5.34 -1.42
CA GLU A 38 11.19 -4.71 -1.11
C GLU A 38 11.00 -3.23 -0.74
N TYR A 39 10.10 -2.51 -1.41
CA TYR A 39 9.76 -1.13 -1.01
C TYR A 39 9.26 -1.07 0.44
N PHE A 40 8.33 -1.95 0.86
CA PHE A 40 7.85 -1.92 2.23
C PHE A 40 8.94 -2.26 3.24
N LYS A 41 9.85 -3.16 2.88
CA LYS A 41 11.01 -3.48 3.71
C LYS A 41 11.97 -2.29 3.83
N GLU A 42 12.23 -1.58 2.74
CA GLU A 42 13.02 -0.33 2.76
C GLU A 42 12.32 0.75 3.61
N ASP A 43 11.02 0.97 3.41
CA ASP A 43 10.26 2.00 4.13
C ASP A 43 10.22 1.73 5.64
N MET A 44 10.11 0.46 6.04
CA MET A 44 10.26 0.03 7.44
C MET A 44 11.69 0.26 7.96
N GLY A 45 12.71 -0.07 7.16
CA GLY A 45 14.12 0.16 7.48
C GLY A 45 14.47 1.64 7.65
N ASP A 46 13.81 2.52 6.88
CA ASP A 46 13.92 3.97 6.97
C ASP A 46 13.17 4.55 8.19
N GLY A 47 12.47 3.71 8.96
CA GLY A 47 11.88 4.07 10.25
C GLY A 47 10.37 4.27 10.25
N VAL A 48 9.65 3.88 9.19
CA VAL A 48 8.19 3.83 9.22
C VAL A 48 7.74 2.60 10.02
N GLN A 49 6.93 2.80 11.04
CA GLN A 49 6.49 1.73 11.95
C GLN A 49 5.00 1.46 11.85
N THR A 50 4.21 2.49 11.56
CA THR A 50 2.76 2.37 11.44
C THR A 50 2.26 3.07 10.20
N ALA A 51 1.24 2.47 9.60
CA ALA A 51 0.48 3.04 8.51
C ALA A 51 -1.01 2.93 8.81
N GLN A 52 -1.71 4.04 8.62
CA GLN A 52 -3.16 4.15 8.69
C GLN A 52 -3.68 4.57 7.33
N ILE A 53 -4.70 3.88 6.85
CA ILE A 53 -5.46 4.23 5.64
C ILE A 53 -6.84 4.69 6.10
N ILE A 54 -7.25 5.87 5.66
CA ILE A 54 -8.55 6.47 5.95
C ILE A 54 -9.31 6.52 4.63
N THR A 55 -10.25 5.61 4.47
CA THR A 55 -11.08 5.49 3.26
C THR A 55 -12.19 6.54 3.27
N GLU A 56 -12.29 7.32 2.20
CA GLU A 56 -13.33 8.35 2.03
C GLU A 56 -14.40 7.91 1.03
N GLU A 57 -13.99 7.27 -0.06
CA GLU A 57 -14.89 6.79 -1.10
C GLU A 57 -14.41 5.45 -1.63
N VAL A 58 -15.36 4.54 -1.82
CA VAL A 58 -15.21 3.31 -2.60
C VAL A 58 -16.35 3.26 -3.60
N ASN A 59 -16.01 3.08 -4.87
CA ASN A 59 -17.00 2.87 -5.93
C ASN A 59 -16.44 1.89 -6.97
N GLY A 60 -17.30 1.05 -7.55
CA GLY A 60 -16.86 0.00 -8.44
C GLY A 60 -17.99 -0.61 -9.25
N SER A 61 -17.59 -1.35 -10.28
CA SER A 61 -18.47 -2.10 -11.16
C SER A 61 -17.75 -3.33 -11.72
N GLY A 62 -18.46 -4.47 -11.75
CA GLY A 62 -17.90 -5.74 -12.20
C GLY A 62 -16.74 -6.21 -11.31
N ASP A 63 -15.60 -6.51 -11.92
CA ASP A 63 -14.40 -6.98 -11.23
C ASP A 63 -13.45 -5.83 -10.81
N TRP A 64 -13.87 -4.57 -10.95
CA TRP A 64 -13.04 -3.40 -10.64
C TRP A 64 -13.70 -2.45 -9.64
N ALA A 65 -12.88 -1.83 -8.80
CA ALA A 65 -13.26 -0.72 -7.94
C ALA A 65 -12.12 0.29 -7.84
N PHE A 66 -12.46 1.54 -7.54
CA PHE A 66 -11.49 2.49 -7.02
C PHE A 66 -11.81 2.81 -5.56
N GLU A 67 -10.75 3.13 -4.82
CA GLU A 67 -10.81 3.62 -3.46
C GLU A 67 -9.93 4.86 -3.38
N ARG A 68 -10.42 5.92 -2.76
CA ARG A 68 -9.62 7.11 -2.46
C ARG A 68 -9.80 7.55 -1.02
N GLY A 69 -8.79 8.26 -0.53
CA GLY A 69 -8.81 8.88 0.78
C GLY A 69 -7.43 9.40 1.16
N SER A 70 -7.12 9.33 2.44
CA SER A 70 -5.85 9.80 3.01
C SER A 70 -5.12 8.71 3.77
N TYR A 71 -3.81 8.89 3.94
CA TYR A 71 -2.97 8.03 4.76
C TYR A 71 -2.16 8.82 5.78
N HIS A 72 -1.79 8.15 6.85
CA HIS A 72 -0.81 8.61 7.82
C HIS A 72 0.24 7.52 8.03
N LEU A 73 1.50 7.89 7.90
CA LEU A 73 2.64 7.07 8.30
C LEU A 73 3.27 7.68 9.55
N ASP A 74 3.71 6.86 10.48
CA ASP A 74 4.37 7.31 11.70
C ASP A 74 5.51 6.35 12.08
N GLY A 75 6.44 6.83 12.91
CA GLY A 75 7.63 6.10 13.34
C GLY A 75 8.83 7.01 13.60
N THR A 76 10.03 6.46 13.56
CA THR A 76 11.26 7.22 13.86
C THR A 76 11.65 8.20 12.76
N ARG A 77 11.12 8.03 11.54
CA ARG A 77 11.27 9.00 10.43
C ARG A 77 10.45 10.28 10.64
N GLY A 78 9.57 10.29 11.65
CA GLY A 78 8.56 11.32 11.84
C GLY A 78 7.30 11.05 11.02
N ARG A 79 6.28 11.87 11.26
CA ARG A 79 4.97 11.70 10.62
C ARG A 79 4.99 12.15 9.17
N GLU A 80 4.44 11.30 8.30
CA GLU A 80 4.14 11.60 6.92
C GLU A 80 2.64 11.44 6.67
N SER A 81 2.06 12.25 5.80
CA SER A 81 0.64 12.17 5.46
C SER A 81 0.40 12.61 4.03
N GLY A 82 -0.61 12.03 3.39
CA GLY A 82 -0.96 12.39 2.02
C GLY A 82 -2.30 11.79 1.59
N ALA A 83 -2.66 12.06 0.34
CA ALA A 83 -3.80 11.42 -0.31
C ALA A 83 -3.36 10.17 -1.07
N TYR A 84 -4.29 9.25 -1.30
CA TYR A 84 -4.08 8.09 -2.16
C TYR A 84 -5.27 7.85 -3.09
N LEU A 85 -4.99 7.14 -4.18
CA LEU A 85 -5.97 6.49 -5.04
C LEU A 85 -5.50 5.05 -5.27
N GLN A 86 -6.35 4.08 -4.98
CA GLN A 86 -6.13 2.67 -5.22
C GLN A 86 -7.13 2.17 -6.26
N VAL A 87 -6.66 1.37 -7.20
CA VAL A 87 -7.50 0.67 -8.17
C VAL A 87 -7.43 -0.81 -7.85
N TRP A 88 -8.58 -1.37 -7.48
CA TRP A 88 -8.73 -2.73 -7.03
C TRP A 88 -9.27 -3.59 -8.17
N LYS A 89 -8.70 -4.79 -8.31
CA LYS A 89 -9.18 -5.84 -9.20
C LYS A 89 -9.58 -7.06 -8.38
N LYS A 90 -10.76 -7.60 -8.62
CA LYS A 90 -11.17 -8.88 -8.07
C LYS A 90 -10.37 -10.00 -8.75
N VAL A 91 -9.47 -10.62 -8.01
CA VAL A 91 -8.77 -11.83 -8.46
C VAL A 91 -9.61 -13.04 -8.05
N ARG A 92 -10.00 -13.86 -9.03
CA ARG A 92 -10.68 -15.13 -8.79
C ARG A 92 -9.63 -16.22 -8.71
N THR A 93 -9.50 -16.83 -7.54
CA THR A 93 -8.76 -18.08 -7.40
C THR A 93 -9.70 -19.21 -7.83
N PHE A 94 -9.23 -20.08 -8.72
CA PHE A 94 -9.95 -21.29 -9.15
C PHE A 94 -9.92 -22.37 -8.05
#